data_AF-A0A1E3J918-F1
#
_entry.id   AF-A0A1E3J918-F1
#
_cell.length_a   1.000
_cell.length_b   1.000
_cell.length_c   1.000
_cell.angle_alpha   90.00
_cell.angle_beta   90.00
_cell.angle_gamma   90.00
#
_symmetry.space_group_name_H-M   'P 1'
#
loop_
_entity.id
_entity.type
_entity.pdbx_description
1 polymer ?
#
loop_
_entity_poly.entity_id
_entity_poly.type
_entity_poly.pdbx_seq_one_letter_code
_entity_poly.pdbx_strand_id
1 'polypeptide(L)'
;MVSPIYIPDSPLARISPRSPHFFPLKSPLPSPFVFKTPVKSPESSPRSPVPISIGNLWCLLPFLVTALHVLLAPHTKVEETPGLHAVHDLLKYGVNQIDKYDHVTYPGPVARSMIPSIILSAAAYPLSLLTGIDEGPHLQILSEYGRLVSETLTDLVDIVRLVQSAMFSAAVVHLSRSIGMYYKSPLTSRLFLLFSMTQFHVPFYAGRTLPNFMALPFVLWGCSYVIRPQQSARGVMQGICLSTLTATISRLELAPLAIALAGISVLQGRVSFTRGLLSGAAGGFLGLALTNSVDTYFFAPISHLYPYYQWPELSAAVFNIVQGKSADWGVMPGWYYLAALVKLGMGAVPFWGCGVYMGLRGERVERRMVQLVLGCLIASVGCLSLVGHKEWRFIIYSIPLLNILAARAAATLWHAYISNRYLKLKSQKIQAHLCKTIIILTILANVFLTIIFTSISRLNYPGATVGKILVELAHQNQSSTEVHKVYLSASALHSGATLLTLPSSFLSTALGLQLDHPESAYERCSSPWGNSPQELWDGGYMWVVGDEWEEFERSGGWEVVGEIEGFAGVGRGGIVSGRRLAVLQRTEV
;
A
#
# COMPACT_ATOMS: atom_id res chain seq x y z
N MET A 1 -73.64 8.96 22.71
CA MET A 1 -74.60 7.85 22.93
C MET A 1 -73.83 6.64 23.43
N VAL A 2 -74.31 5.98 24.49
CA VAL A 2 -74.18 4.54 24.80
C VAL A 2 -72.77 3.90 24.81
N SER A 3 -72.19 3.82 26.01
CA SER A 3 -71.25 2.77 26.49
C SER A 3 -72.00 1.41 26.71
N PRO A 4 -71.40 0.23 27.06
CA PRO A 4 -70.50 -0.05 28.23
C PRO A 4 -69.23 -0.90 27.88
N ILE A 5 -68.09 -0.88 28.61
CA ILE A 5 -67.73 -1.32 29.99
C ILE A 5 -67.71 -2.85 30.21
N TYR A 6 -66.53 -3.46 30.51
CA TYR A 6 -66.30 -4.17 31.80
C TYR A 6 -64.83 -4.56 32.11
N ILE A 7 -64.46 -4.40 33.40
CA ILE A 7 -63.27 -4.78 34.20
C ILE A 7 -63.78 -4.79 35.67
N PRO A 8 -63.34 -5.61 36.67
CA PRO A 8 -62.21 -6.55 36.76
C PRO A 8 -62.60 -7.96 37.35
N ASP A 9 -61.60 -8.62 37.97
CA ASP A 9 -61.65 -9.45 39.20
C ASP A 9 -61.75 -10.99 39.16
N SER A 10 -60.74 -11.60 39.78
CA SER A 10 -60.80 -12.90 40.46
C SER A 10 -61.41 -12.73 41.87
N PRO A 11 -62.00 -13.76 42.50
CA PRO A 11 -61.15 -14.65 43.31
C PRO A 11 -61.67 -16.11 43.45
N LEU A 12 -61.10 -16.82 44.43
CA LEU A 12 -61.54 -18.06 45.10
C LEU A 12 -61.03 -19.42 44.57
N ALA A 13 -60.12 -20.00 45.35
CA ALA A 13 -59.90 -21.44 45.44
C ALA A 13 -60.70 -22.05 46.60
N ARG A 14 -60.95 -23.37 46.57
CA ARG A 14 -61.04 -24.28 47.74
C ARG A 14 -61.00 -25.76 47.26
N ILE A 15 -60.05 -26.57 47.73
CA ILE A 15 -60.20 -27.60 48.81
C ILE A 15 -61.12 -28.78 48.34
N SER A 16 -60.57 -29.86 47.77
CA SER A 16 -60.08 -31.12 48.43
C SER A 16 -61.23 -32.10 48.82
N PRO A 17 -61.05 -33.28 49.46
CA PRO A 17 -59.83 -34.08 49.75
C PRO A 17 -59.94 -35.60 49.42
N ARG A 18 -58.81 -36.33 49.46
CA ARG A 18 -58.60 -37.48 50.39
C ARG A 18 -57.14 -37.98 50.37
N SER A 19 -56.72 -38.56 51.49
CA SER A 19 -55.36 -38.94 51.92
C SER A 19 -55.33 -40.44 52.28
N PRO A 20 -54.31 -41.01 52.98
CA PRO A 20 -52.87 -40.69 53.16
C PRO A 20 -51.96 -41.86 52.60
N HIS A 21 -50.62 -41.92 52.71
CA HIS A 21 -49.81 -42.07 53.93
C HIS A 21 -48.27 -41.99 53.74
N PHE A 22 -47.61 -41.49 54.80
CA PHE A 22 -46.22 -41.71 55.26
C PHE A 22 -44.99 -41.56 54.33
N PHE A 23 -44.30 -40.44 54.55
CA PHE A 23 -42.83 -40.36 54.56
C PHE A 23 -42.24 -41.03 55.83
N PRO A 24 -40.92 -41.29 55.87
CA PRO A 24 -40.06 -40.40 56.67
C PRO A 24 -38.98 -39.72 55.81
N LEU A 25 -38.81 -38.38 55.85
CA LEU A 25 -38.29 -37.55 56.94
C LEU A 25 -36.84 -37.86 57.35
N LYS A 26 -35.89 -37.17 56.70
CA LYS A 26 -34.84 -36.40 57.40
C LYS A 26 -34.14 -35.41 56.45
N SER A 27 -34.42 -34.14 56.64
CA SER A 27 -33.59 -33.01 56.21
C SER A 27 -33.29 -32.13 57.42
N PRO A 28 -32.10 -31.53 57.48
CA PRO A 28 -31.92 -30.22 58.12
C PRO A 28 -31.78 -29.11 57.08
N LEU A 29 -32.19 -27.90 57.44
CA LEU A 29 -31.97 -26.68 56.67
C LEU A 29 -30.51 -26.21 56.77
N PRO A 30 -30.03 -25.35 55.84
CA PRO A 30 -28.60 -25.07 55.68
C PRO A 30 -28.04 -24.11 56.72
N SER A 31 -26.76 -24.30 57.04
CA SER A 31 -25.87 -23.35 57.73
C SER A 31 -24.45 -23.47 57.12
N PRO A 32 -23.47 -22.61 57.47
CA PRO A 32 -22.96 -21.65 56.50
C PRO A 32 -21.63 -22.05 55.82
N PHE A 33 -21.19 -21.18 54.91
CA PHE A 33 -19.91 -21.19 54.17
C PHE A 33 -18.80 -22.10 54.73
N VAL A 34 -18.61 -23.25 54.08
CA VAL A 34 -17.37 -24.04 54.17
C VAL A 34 -16.62 -23.89 52.85
N PHE A 35 -15.40 -23.36 52.91
CA PHE A 35 -14.47 -23.38 51.78
C PHE A 35 -14.17 -24.83 51.40
N LYS A 36 -14.77 -25.32 50.30
CA LYS A 36 -14.28 -26.53 49.64
C LYS A 36 -12.98 -26.17 48.93
N THR A 37 -11.92 -26.89 49.26
CA THR A 37 -10.63 -26.79 48.57
C THR A 37 -10.81 -27.04 47.07
N PRO A 38 -10.06 -26.34 46.21
CA PRO A 38 -10.16 -26.55 44.77
C PRO A 38 -9.74 -27.97 44.42
N VAL A 39 -10.61 -28.70 43.72
CA VAL A 39 -10.24 -29.96 43.06
C VAL A 39 -9.05 -29.65 42.16
N LYS A 40 -7.93 -30.37 42.33
CA LYS A 40 -6.77 -30.23 41.44
C LYS A 40 -7.23 -30.45 39.99
N SER A 41 -7.22 -29.40 39.19
CA SER A 41 -7.27 -29.53 37.74
C SER A 41 -6.11 -30.45 37.30
N PRO A 42 -6.32 -31.37 36.33
CA PRO A 42 -5.22 -32.16 35.80
C PRO A 42 -4.14 -31.22 35.27
N GLU A 43 -2.89 -31.47 35.66
CA GLU A 43 -1.77 -30.62 35.27
C GLU A 43 -1.69 -30.54 33.75
N SER A 44 -1.73 -29.32 33.21
CA SER A 44 -1.58 -29.10 31.78
C SER A 44 -0.16 -29.49 31.40
N SER A 45 -0.02 -30.63 30.73
CA SER A 45 1.27 -31.05 30.17
C SER A 45 1.86 -29.90 29.34
N PRO A 46 3.18 -29.64 29.44
CA PRO A 46 3.80 -28.54 28.72
C PRO A 46 3.54 -28.75 27.23
N ARG A 47 2.78 -27.84 26.61
CA ARG A 47 2.50 -27.88 25.18
C ARG A 47 3.83 -27.81 24.46
N SER A 48 4.25 -28.91 23.85
CA SER A 48 5.42 -28.90 22.96
C SER A 48 5.21 -27.83 21.90
N PRO A 49 6.25 -27.06 21.55
CA PRO A 49 6.13 -26.00 20.56
C PRO A 49 5.65 -26.62 19.25
N VAL A 50 4.43 -26.26 18.83
CA VAL A 50 3.77 -26.87 17.67
C VAL A 50 4.68 -26.68 16.47
N PRO A 51 5.24 -27.77 15.88
CA PRO A 51 6.25 -27.63 14.84
C PRO A 51 5.65 -26.87 13.67
N ILE A 52 6.30 -25.79 13.26
CA ILE A 52 5.81 -24.90 12.21
C ILE A 52 5.71 -25.70 10.92
N SER A 53 4.47 -26.10 10.58
CA SER A 53 4.20 -26.87 9.38
C SER A 53 4.79 -26.16 8.17
N ILE A 54 5.40 -26.92 7.24
CA ILE A 54 5.97 -26.38 6.00
C ILE A 54 4.90 -25.60 5.19
N GLY A 55 3.60 -25.87 5.39
CA GLY A 55 2.51 -25.07 4.84
C GLY A 55 2.43 -23.62 5.35
N ASN A 56 2.87 -23.37 6.59
CA ASN A 56 2.86 -22.03 7.20
C ASN A 56 4.04 -21.17 6.71
N LEU A 57 5.20 -21.77 6.39
CA LEU A 57 6.37 -21.05 5.86
C LEU A 57 6.05 -20.29 4.56
N TRP A 58 5.22 -20.87 3.69
CA TRP A 58 4.72 -20.19 2.48
C TRP A 58 3.93 -18.91 2.76
N CYS A 59 3.38 -18.75 3.98
CA CYS A 59 2.65 -17.55 4.37
C CYS A 59 3.58 -16.43 4.87
N LEU A 60 4.84 -16.74 5.22
CA LEU A 60 5.86 -15.75 5.59
C LEU A 60 6.59 -15.19 4.37
N LEU A 61 6.68 -15.97 3.28
CA LEU A 61 7.40 -15.58 2.06
C LEU A 61 7.07 -14.16 1.56
N PRO A 62 5.80 -13.72 1.45
CA PRO A 62 5.51 -12.36 1.01
C PRO A 62 6.08 -11.29 1.93
N PHE A 63 5.91 -11.46 3.25
CA PHE A 63 6.40 -10.48 4.22
C PHE A 63 7.93 -10.41 4.22
N LEU A 64 8.61 -11.56 4.19
CA LEU A 64 10.08 -11.62 4.14
C LEU A 64 10.63 -10.92 2.89
N VAL A 65 10.02 -11.12 1.72
CA VAL A 65 10.44 -10.44 0.48
C VAL A 65 10.13 -8.94 0.51
N THR A 66 8.97 -8.51 0.98
CA THR A 66 8.61 -7.09 1.00
C THR A 66 9.39 -6.32 2.06
N ALA A 67 9.58 -6.89 3.26
CA ALA A 67 10.41 -6.30 4.31
C ALA A 67 11.88 -6.17 3.87
N LEU A 68 12.43 -7.15 3.14
CA LEU A 68 13.78 -7.03 2.57
C LEU A 68 13.89 -5.85 1.58
N HIS A 69 12.84 -5.54 0.82
CA HIS A 69 12.83 -4.37 -0.06
C HIS A 69 12.70 -3.03 0.68
N VAL A 70 12.03 -3.00 1.85
CA VAL A 70 12.02 -1.86 2.76
C VAL A 70 13.45 -1.59 3.26
N LEU A 71 14.12 -2.61 3.80
CA LEU A 71 15.48 -2.53 4.38
C LEU A 71 16.58 -2.25 3.33
N LEU A 72 16.44 -2.72 2.09
CA LEU A 72 17.40 -2.46 1.00
C LEU A 72 17.22 -1.08 0.35
N ALA A 73 16.13 -0.38 0.63
CA ALA A 73 15.84 0.95 0.12
C ALA A 73 14.99 1.73 1.16
N PRO A 74 15.58 2.16 2.30
CA PRO A 74 14.86 2.82 3.41
C PRO A 74 14.21 4.14 2.98
N HIS A 75 14.87 4.87 2.07
CA HIS A 75 14.44 6.19 1.61
C HIS A 75 13.19 6.16 0.72
N THR A 76 12.48 7.28 0.70
CA THR A 76 11.18 7.51 0.05
C THR A 76 11.26 8.66 -0.96
N LYS A 77 10.28 8.77 -1.86
CA LYS A 77 10.12 9.90 -2.79
C LYS A 77 8.94 10.80 -2.43
N VAL A 78 8.87 11.97 -3.08
CA VAL A 78 7.76 12.93 -2.96
C VAL A 78 6.37 12.31 -3.22
N GLU A 79 6.24 11.25 -4.03
CA GLU A 79 4.92 10.62 -4.23
C GLU A 79 4.51 9.66 -3.09
N GLU A 80 5.42 9.38 -2.16
CA GLU A 80 5.20 8.60 -0.94
C GLU A 80 4.93 9.48 0.29
N THR A 81 5.36 10.76 0.26
CA THR A 81 5.28 11.65 1.44
C THR A 81 3.87 11.98 1.90
N PRO A 82 2.83 12.23 1.06
CA PRO A 82 1.50 12.58 1.58
C PRO A 82 0.87 11.47 2.43
N GLY A 83 1.11 10.20 2.09
CA GLY A 83 0.66 9.06 2.89
C GLY A 83 1.50 8.85 4.16
N LEU A 84 2.78 9.23 4.13
CA LEU A 84 3.73 9.02 5.21
C LEU A 84 3.71 10.14 6.26
N HIS A 85 3.68 11.40 5.82
CA HIS A 85 3.54 12.58 6.67
C HIS A 85 2.19 12.54 7.39
N ALA A 86 1.08 12.23 6.70
CA ALA A 86 -0.21 12.03 7.34
C ALA A 86 -0.19 10.92 8.43
N VAL A 87 0.59 9.85 8.26
CA VAL A 87 0.77 8.83 9.31
C VAL A 87 1.61 9.35 10.47
N HIS A 88 2.71 10.06 10.19
CA HIS A 88 3.54 10.72 11.21
C HIS A 88 2.73 11.71 12.05
N ASP A 89 1.96 12.59 11.42
CA ASP A 89 1.18 13.64 12.09
C ASP A 89 0.06 13.06 12.96
N LEU A 90 -0.60 11.99 12.50
CA LEU A 90 -1.56 11.22 13.29
C LEU A 90 -0.94 10.56 14.52
N LEU A 91 0.32 10.11 14.44
CA LEU A 91 1.03 9.47 15.56
C LEU A 91 1.63 10.49 16.54
N LYS A 92 2.10 11.64 16.03
CA LYS A 92 2.77 12.69 16.81
C LYS A 92 1.77 13.70 17.37
N TYR A 93 1.04 14.41 16.51
CA TYR A 93 0.14 15.49 16.91
C TYR A 93 -1.25 14.99 17.31
N GLY A 94 -1.64 13.80 16.85
CA GLY A 94 -2.95 13.21 17.09
C GLY A 94 -4.06 13.94 16.34
N VAL A 95 -5.30 13.44 16.45
CA VAL A 95 -6.43 13.92 15.63
C VAL A 95 -6.87 15.36 15.92
N ASN A 96 -6.46 15.96 17.04
CA ASN A 96 -6.94 17.27 17.50
C ASN A 96 -6.11 18.47 17.00
N GLN A 97 -4.81 18.28 16.75
CA GLN A 97 -3.86 19.36 16.43
C GLN A 97 -3.64 19.46 14.90
N ILE A 98 -4.75 19.59 14.15
CA ILE A 98 -4.74 19.58 12.67
C ILE A 98 -3.97 20.79 12.12
N ASP A 99 -3.91 21.88 12.87
CA ASP A 99 -3.09 23.09 12.63
C ASP A 99 -1.60 22.80 12.42
N LYS A 100 -1.10 21.66 12.91
CA LYS A 100 0.33 21.27 12.84
C LYS A 100 0.64 20.24 11.76
N TYR A 101 -0.35 19.82 10.97
CA TYR A 101 -0.17 18.79 9.96
C TYR A 101 0.56 19.34 8.73
N ASP A 102 1.39 18.49 8.12
CA ASP A 102 2.10 18.75 6.87
C ASP A 102 1.13 19.20 5.77
N HIS A 103 -0.02 18.53 5.61
CA HIS A 103 -0.97 18.85 4.56
C HIS A 103 -1.65 20.22 4.71
N VAL A 104 -1.61 20.84 5.91
CA VAL A 104 -2.09 22.20 6.17
C VAL A 104 -1.02 23.24 5.89
N THR A 105 0.24 22.93 6.19
CA THR A 105 1.39 23.82 5.92
C THR A 105 1.79 23.81 4.44
N TYR A 106 1.81 22.63 3.83
CA TYR A 106 2.24 22.36 2.46
C TYR A 106 1.13 21.62 1.68
N PRO A 107 0.03 22.31 1.33
CA PRO A 107 -1.07 21.71 0.58
C PRO A 107 -0.61 21.25 -0.81
N GLY A 108 -0.77 19.96 -1.10
CA GLY A 108 -0.51 19.41 -2.43
C GLY A 108 -1.52 19.90 -3.49
N PRO A 109 -1.26 19.68 -4.79
CA PRO A 109 -2.14 20.17 -5.87
C PRO A 109 -3.54 19.52 -5.87
N VAL A 110 -3.71 18.40 -5.15
CA VAL A 110 -4.95 17.61 -5.10
C VAL A 110 -5.04 16.92 -3.74
N ALA A 111 -6.11 17.18 -2.99
CA ALA A 111 -6.41 16.50 -1.73
C ALA A 111 -6.49 14.98 -1.90
N ARG A 112 -6.10 14.23 -0.86
CA ARG A 112 -6.15 12.76 -0.81
C ARG A 112 -6.85 12.33 0.48
N SER A 113 -7.67 11.28 0.42
CA SER A 113 -8.36 10.80 1.62
C SER A 113 -7.35 10.41 2.70
N MET A 114 -7.61 10.83 3.94
CA MET A 114 -6.83 10.50 5.13
C MET A 114 -7.11 9.09 5.62
N ILE A 115 -8.22 8.47 5.21
CA ILE A 115 -8.66 7.15 5.71
C ILE A 115 -7.60 6.04 5.54
N PRO A 116 -6.89 5.90 4.39
CA PRO A 116 -5.79 4.94 4.27
C PRO A 116 -4.64 5.21 5.27
N SER A 117 -4.31 6.48 5.49
CA SER A 117 -3.29 6.91 6.45
C SER A 117 -3.72 6.66 7.90
N ILE A 118 -5.00 6.86 8.23
CA ILE A 118 -5.58 6.53 9.54
C ILE A 118 -5.52 5.03 9.82
N ILE A 119 -5.85 4.18 8.84
CA ILE A 119 -5.77 2.72 9.00
C ILE A 119 -4.31 2.28 9.18
N LEU A 120 -3.37 2.84 8.42
CA LEU A 120 -1.95 2.51 8.52
C LEU A 120 -1.33 3.03 9.84
N SER A 121 -1.68 4.24 10.27
CA SER A 121 -1.30 4.83 11.56
C SER A 121 -1.82 3.99 12.73
N ALA A 122 -3.10 3.61 12.74
CA ALA A 122 -3.68 2.76 13.78
C ALA A 122 -3.05 1.35 13.82
N ALA A 123 -2.55 0.83 12.69
CA ALA A 123 -1.81 -0.43 12.63
C ALA A 123 -0.33 -0.28 13.05
N ALA A 124 0.28 0.90 12.87
CA ALA A 124 1.64 1.21 13.29
C ALA A 124 1.76 1.63 14.76
N TYR A 125 0.72 2.24 15.33
CA TYR A 125 0.71 2.78 16.70
C TYR A 125 1.26 1.82 17.77
N PRO A 126 0.90 0.51 17.82
CA PRO A 126 1.45 -0.40 18.83
C PRO A 126 2.96 -0.66 18.71
N LEU A 127 3.55 -0.40 17.54
CA LEU A 127 4.98 -0.54 17.29
C LEU A 127 5.74 0.77 17.50
N SER A 128 5.14 1.92 17.18
CA SER A 128 5.75 3.23 17.45
C SER A 128 5.87 3.55 18.96
N LEU A 129 5.08 2.88 19.81
CA LEU A 129 5.28 2.89 21.27
C LEU A 129 6.60 2.21 21.70
N LEU A 130 7.19 1.33 20.87
CA LEU A 130 8.43 0.61 21.20
C LEU A 130 9.69 1.39 20.82
N THR A 131 9.60 2.33 19.87
CA THR A 131 10.73 3.17 19.41
C THR A 131 10.87 4.47 20.18
N GLY A 132 10.00 4.76 21.15
CA GLY A 132 10.05 6.01 21.91
C GLY A 132 9.85 7.24 21.02
N ILE A 133 8.67 7.36 20.39
CA ILE A 133 8.23 8.66 19.88
C ILE A 133 7.89 9.54 21.09
N ASP A 134 8.92 10.21 21.61
CA ASP A 134 8.74 11.35 22.50
C ASP A 134 7.83 12.40 21.83
N GLU A 135 6.99 13.04 22.63
CA GLU A 135 5.92 13.96 22.22
C GLU A 135 4.69 13.36 21.52
N GLY A 136 4.47 12.05 21.59
CA GLY A 136 3.10 11.51 21.46
C GLY A 136 2.24 11.88 22.69
N PRO A 137 0.95 12.27 22.54
CA PRO A 137 0.14 12.88 23.63
C PRO A 137 -0.23 11.96 24.82
N HIS A 138 0.32 10.75 24.89
CA HIS A 138 0.02 9.76 25.93
C HIS A 138 1.24 9.10 26.59
N LEU A 139 2.49 9.35 26.17
CA LEU A 139 3.69 8.81 26.81
C LEU A 139 4.65 9.93 27.24
N GLN A 140 4.67 10.24 28.54
CA GLN A 140 5.69 11.07 29.20
C GLN A 140 6.53 10.27 30.23
N ILE A 141 6.57 8.94 30.09
CA ILE A 141 7.02 8.02 31.17
C ILE A 141 8.40 7.40 30.89
N LEU A 142 9.03 7.66 29.72
CA LEU A 142 10.29 7.02 29.31
C LEU A 142 11.40 7.98 28.84
N SER A 143 11.17 9.31 28.86
CA SER A 143 12.09 10.31 28.29
C SER A 143 13.34 10.63 29.13
N GLU A 144 13.63 9.85 30.19
CA GLU A 144 14.72 10.16 31.15
C GLU A 144 16.05 9.43 30.85
N TYR A 145 16.08 8.51 29.87
CA TYR A 145 17.29 7.82 29.40
C TYR A 145 17.48 8.04 27.90
N GLY A 146 18.09 9.17 27.54
CA GLY A 146 18.13 9.66 26.16
C GLY A 146 19.05 8.91 25.18
N ARG A 147 18.73 9.06 23.89
CA ARG A 147 19.61 8.84 22.74
C ARG A 147 19.50 10.00 21.76
N LEU A 148 20.40 10.07 20.79
CA LEU A 148 20.52 11.21 19.86
C LEU A 148 19.27 11.33 18.97
N VAL A 149 18.65 12.51 18.97
CA VAL A 149 17.35 12.85 18.34
C VAL A 149 17.40 12.89 16.80
N SER A 150 18.38 12.24 16.18
CA SER A 150 18.57 12.16 14.72
C SER A 150 18.09 10.80 14.13
N GLU A 151 18.00 9.76 14.96
CA GLU A 151 17.71 8.39 14.50
C GLU A 151 16.19 8.10 14.44
N THR A 152 15.41 8.65 15.39
CA THR A 152 14.00 8.29 15.66
C THR A 152 13.04 8.46 14.49
N LEU A 153 13.26 9.43 13.59
CA LEU A 153 12.42 9.63 12.40
C LEU A 153 12.62 8.54 11.34
N THR A 154 13.84 7.98 11.23
CA THR A 154 14.11 6.87 10.29
C THR A 154 13.41 5.59 10.76
N ASP A 155 13.47 5.30 12.06
CA ASP A 155 12.82 4.13 12.67
C ASP A 155 11.29 4.14 12.46
N LEU A 156 10.64 5.31 12.58
CA LEU A 156 9.22 5.46 12.29
C LEU A 156 8.90 5.14 10.82
N VAL A 157 9.68 5.67 9.88
CA VAL A 157 9.46 5.45 8.44
C VAL A 157 9.51 3.96 8.11
N ASP A 158 10.53 3.25 8.60
CA ASP A 158 10.64 1.82 8.35
C ASP A 158 9.58 1.00 9.10
N ILE A 159 9.14 1.38 10.30
CA ILE A 159 7.97 0.76 10.96
C ILE A 159 6.71 0.88 10.09
N VAL A 160 6.38 2.09 9.63
CA VAL A 160 5.19 2.34 8.79
C VAL A 160 5.25 1.51 7.51
N ARG A 161 6.43 1.42 6.88
CA ARG A 161 6.65 0.65 5.65
C ARG A 161 6.64 -0.87 5.87
N LEU A 162 7.08 -1.34 7.04
CA LEU A 162 6.96 -2.75 7.46
C LEU A 162 5.50 -3.14 7.78
N VAL A 163 4.72 -2.27 8.41
CA VAL A 163 3.28 -2.51 8.65
C VAL A 163 2.50 -2.54 7.34
N GLN A 164 2.75 -1.59 6.44
CA GLN A 164 2.21 -1.57 5.07
C GLN A 164 2.59 -2.86 4.31
N SER A 165 3.84 -3.32 4.42
CA SER A 165 4.31 -4.61 3.89
C SER A 165 3.55 -5.82 4.49
N ALA A 166 3.25 -5.80 5.79
CA ALA A 166 2.49 -6.85 6.47
C ALA A 166 1.02 -6.88 6.03
N MET A 167 0.38 -5.72 5.88
CA MET A 167 -1.00 -5.59 5.37
C MET A 167 -1.12 -6.16 3.94
N PHE A 168 -0.22 -5.76 3.04
CA PHE A 168 -0.13 -6.32 1.69
C PHE A 168 0.10 -7.85 1.72
N SER A 169 1.02 -8.32 2.56
CA SER A 169 1.33 -9.74 2.69
C SER A 169 0.15 -10.57 3.18
N ALA A 170 -0.61 -10.08 4.16
CA ALA A 170 -1.82 -10.72 4.65
C ALA A 170 -2.89 -10.85 3.55
N ALA A 171 -3.07 -9.81 2.73
CA ALA A 171 -4.00 -9.82 1.62
C ALA A 171 -3.58 -10.77 0.49
N VAL A 172 -2.29 -10.78 0.11
CA VAL A 172 -1.73 -11.74 -0.87
C VAL A 172 -1.84 -13.19 -0.40
N VAL A 173 -1.55 -13.47 0.88
CA VAL A 173 -1.70 -14.81 1.45
C VAL A 173 -3.17 -15.24 1.48
N HIS A 174 -4.10 -14.33 1.80
CA HIS A 174 -5.53 -14.63 1.76
C HIS A 174 -6.03 -14.91 0.34
N LEU A 175 -5.59 -14.13 -0.65
CA LEU A 175 -5.86 -14.37 -2.07
C LEU A 175 -5.26 -15.71 -2.54
N SER A 176 -4.01 -16.00 -2.18
CA SER A 176 -3.36 -17.29 -2.49
C SER A 176 -4.13 -18.49 -1.93
N ARG A 177 -4.60 -18.39 -0.68
CA ARG A 177 -5.45 -19.42 -0.06
C ARG A 177 -6.78 -19.57 -0.81
N SER A 178 -7.42 -18.48 -1.24
CA SER A 178 -8.64 -18.51 -2.06
C SER A 178 -8.42 -19.13 -3.44
N ILE A 179 -7.29 -18.87 -4.11
CA ILE A 179 -6.89 -19.51 -5.37
C ILE A 179 -6.68 -21.02 -5.16
N GLY A 180 -5.97 -21.41 -4.10
CA GLY A 180 -5.74 -22.80 -3.73
C GLY A 180 -7.04 -23.56 -3.45
N MET A 181 -8.00 -22.93 -2.78
CA MET A 181 -9.35 -23.47 -2.58
C MET A 181 -10.13 -23.56 -3.90
N TYR A 182 -10.16 -22.49 -4.71
CA TYR A 182 -10.92 -22.42 -5.97
C TYR A 182 -10.52 -23.53 -6.96
N TYR A 183 -9.21 -23.74 -7.12
CA TYR A 183 -8.65 -24.78 -7.99
C TYR A 183 -8.42 -26.14 -7.30
N LYS A 184 -8.75 -26.27 -6.01
CA LYS A 184 -8.40 -27.44 -5.17
C LYS A 184 -6.92 -27.85 -5.30
N SER A 185 -6.03 -26.86 -5.48
CA SER A 185 -4.63 -27.07 -5.89
C SER A 185 -3.67 -26.25 -5.03
N PRO A 186 -3.02 -26.88 -4.02
CA PRO A 186 -1.97 -26.24 -3.23
C PRO A 186 -0.78 -25.77 -4.08
N LEU A 187 -0.48 -26.47 -5.18
CA LEU A 187 0.58 -26.05 -6.11
C LEU A 187 0.24 -24.72 -6.81
N THR A 188 -1.01 -24.53 -7.25
CA THR A 188 -1.44 -23.26 -7.87
C THR A 188 -1.31 -22.10 -6.89
N SER A 189 -1.66 -22.31 -5.61
CA SER A 189 -1.45 -21.33 -4.54
C SER A 189 0.04 -20.99 -4.32
N ARG A 190 0.93 -21.99 -4.28
CA ARG A 190 2.38 -21.78 -4.11
C ARG A 190 3.02 -21.08 -5.32
N LEU A 191 2.67 -21.49 -6.54
CA LEU A 191 3.18 -20.85 -7.77
C LEU A 191 2.68 -19.41 -7.93
N PHE A 192 1.46 -19.09 -7.46
CA PHE A 192 0.97 -17.71 -7.41
C PHE A 192 1.83 -16.83 -6.49
N LEU A 193 2.22 -17.35 -5.32
CA LEU A 193 3.15 -16.64 -4.42
C LEU A 193 4.53 -16.50 -5.07
N LEU A 194 5.06 -17.55 -5.69
CA LEU A 194 6.38 -17.52 -6.34
C LEU A 194 6.44 -16.53 -7.51
N PHE A 195 5.46 -16.52 -8.43
CA PHE A 195 5.44 -15.51 -9.50
C PHE A 195 5.32 -14.09 -8.95
N SER A 196 4.42 -13.86 -7.99
CA SER A 196 4.17 -12.52 -7.46
C SER A 196 5.33 -11.97 -6.63
N MET A 197 6.05 -12.83 -5.89
CA MET A 197 7.16 -12.44 -4.99
C MET A 197 8.55 -12.54 -5.65
N THR A 198 8.65 -12.98 -6.90
CA THR A 198 9.90 -12.93 -7.67
C THR A 198 9.90 -11.90 -8.79
N GLN A 199 8.73 -11.34 -9.13
CA GLN A 199 8.64 -10.08 -9.87
C GLN A 199 9.19 -8.92 -9.03
N PHE A 200 9.76 -7.90 -9.68
CA PHE A 200 10.34 -6.73 -9.01
C PHE A 200 9.27 -5.75 -8.51
N HIS A 201 8.37 -5.32 -9.39
CA HIS A 201 7.56 -4.12 -9.17
C HIS A 201 6.55 -4.25 -8.02
N VAL A 202 5.82 -5.36 -7.91
CA VAL A 202 4.81 -5.49 -6.84
C VAL A 202 5.48 -5.59 -5.46
N PRO A 203 6.52 -6.42 -5.22
CA PRO A 203 7.17 -6.50 -3.91
C PRO A 203 8.02 -5.27 -3.53
N PHE A 204 8.73 -4.63 -4.47
CA PHE A 204 9.56 -3.44 -4.14
C PHE A 204 8.73 -2.26 -3.63
N TYR A 205 7.54 -2.07 -4.22
CA TYR A 205 6.63 -0.98 -3.85
C TYR A 205 5.55 -1.40 -2.83
N ALA A 206 5.44 -2.68 -2.46
CA ALA A 206 4.43 -3.17 -1.51
C ALA A 206 4.46 -2.47 -0.15
N GLY A 207 5.66 -2.18 0.36
CA GLY A 207 5.89 -1.46 1.61
C GLY A 207 5.87 0.06 1.49
N ARG A 208 5.69 0.62 0.29
CA ARG A 208 5.76 2.07 0.05
C ARG A 208 4.40 2.73 0.21
N THR A 209 4.36 3.91 0.83
CA THR A 209 3.14 4.71 1.10
C THR A 209 2.58 5.42 -0.15
N LEU A 210 2.90 4.92 -1.34
CA LEU A 210 2.17 5.26 -2.56
C LEU A 210 0.69 4.88 -2.38
N PRO A 211 -0.29 5.78 -2.58
CA PRO A 211 -1.69 5.42 -2.29
C PRO A 211 -2.24 4.30 -3.18
N ASN A 212 -1.59 3.98 -4.32
CA ASN A 212 -1.86 2.75 -5.07
C ASN A 212 -1.67 1.49 -4.22
N PHE A 213 -0.56 1.43 -3.48
CA PHE A 213 -0.14 0.30 -2.67
C PHE A 213 -0.80 0.30 -1.28
N MET A 214 -1.18 1.45 -0.75
CA MET A 214 -2.07 1.53 0.43
C MET A 214 -3.48 0.98 0.11
N ALA A 215 -4.01 1.21 -1.10
CA ALA A 215 -5.29 0.64 -1.56
C ALA A 215 -5.20 -0.86 -1.91
N LEU A 216 -4.04 -1.33 -2.40
CA LEU A 216 -3.86 -2.69 -2.95
C LEU A 216 -4.27 -3.84 -2.01
N PRO A 217 -3.97 -3.85 -0.68
CA PRO A 217 -4.44 -4.87 0.25
C PRO A 217 -5.97 -5.08 0.21
N PHE A 218 -6.74 -3.99 0.21
CA PHE A 218 -8.20 -4.03 0.22
C PHE A 218 -8.77 -4.52 -1.12
N VAL A 219 -8.16 -4.11 -2.25
CA VAL A 219 -8.49 -4.65 -3.58
C VAL A 219 -8.24 -6.16 -3.65
N LEU A 220 -7.12 -6.64 -3.10
CA LEU A 220 -6.78 -8.07 -3.09
C LEU A 220 -7.70 -8.87 -2.17
N TRP A 221 -8.13 -8.33 -1.03
CA TRP A 221 -9.18 -8.94 -0.21
C TRP A 221 -10.53 -8.98 -0.93
N GLY A 222 -10.94 -7.90 -1.61
CA GLY A 222 -12.17 -7.84 -2.41
C GLY A 222 -12.20 -8.91 -3.51
N CYS A 223 -11.16 -8.96 -4.32
CA CYS A 223 -10.95 -9.99 -5.34
C CYS A 223 -10.90 -11.40 -4.73
N SER A 224 -10.25 -11.59 -3.57
CA SER A 224 -10.20 -12.88 -2.87
C SER A 224 -11.59 -13.35 -2.42
N TYR A 225 -12.44 -12.46 -1.89
CA TYR A 225 -13.82 -12.81 -1.50
C TYR A 225 -14.70 -13.19 -2.70
N VAL A 226 -14.53 -12.53 -3.85
CA VAL A 226 -15.20 -12.93 -5.10
C VAL A 226 -14.67 -14.28 -5.60
N ILE A 227 -13.35 -14.50 -5.60
CA ILE A 227 -12.73 -15.73 -6.10
C ILE A 227 -13.10 -16.95 -5.23
N ARG A 228 -13.09 -16.82 -3.91
CA ARG A 228 -13.22 -17.95 -2.97
C ARG A 228 -14.44 -18.84 -3.29
N PRO A 229 -14.29 -20.17 -3.30
CA PRO A 229 -15.42 -21.07 -3.52
C PRO A 229 -16.33 -21.08 -2.28
N GLN A 230 -17.44 -20.34 -2.37
CA GLN A 230 -18.50 -20.31 -1.39
C GLN A 230 -19.82 -20.75 -2.04
N GLN A 231 -20.69 -21.41 -1.27
CA GLN A 231 -22.01 -21.84 -1.74
C GLN A 231 -23.04 -20.70 -1.79
N SER A 232 -22.79 -19.58 -1.10
CA SER A 232 -23.69 -18.41 -1.07
C SER A 232 -23.09 -17.20 -1.79
N ALA A 233 -23.96 -16.31 -2.27
CA ALA A 233 -23.55 -15.05 -2.89
C ALA A 233 -22.91 -14.04 -1.92
N ARG A 234 -22.89 -14.32 -0.60
CA ARG A 234 -22.47 -13.37 0.44
C ARG A 234 -21.01 -12.92 0.28
N GLY A 235 -20.08 -13.82 0.00
CA GLY A 235 -18.68 -13.46 -0.26
C GLY A 235 -18.50 -12.64 -1.54
N VAL A 236 -19.27 -12.94 -2.60
CA VAL A 236 -19.24 -12.16 -3.84
C VAL A 236 -19.74 -10.74 -3.60
N MET A 237 -20.83 -10.58 -2.84
CA MET A 237 -21.32 -9.28 -2.39
C MET A 237 -20.28 -8.55 -1.52
N GLN A 238 -19.73 -9.20 -0.49
CA GLN A 238 -18.68 -8.61 0.36
C GLN A 238 -17.45 -8.15 -0.45
N GLY A 239 -17.04 -8.91 -1.47
CA GLY A 239 -15.96 -8.53 -2.36
C GLY A 239 -16.28 -7.32 -3.24
N ILE A 240 -17.47 -7.28 -3.85
CA ILE A 240 -17.97 -6.12 -4.62
C ILE A 240 -18.04 -4.88 -3.72
N CYS A 241 -18.63 -5.01 -2.54
CA CYS A 241 -18.76 -3.93 -1.55
C CYS A 241 -17.39 -3.36 -1.17
N LEU A 242 -16.42 -4.21 -0.82
CA LEU A 242 -15.07 -3.80 -0.44
C LEU A 242 -14.32 -3.16 -1.62
N SER A 243 -14.44 -3.69 -2.83
CA SER A 243 -13.81 -3.10 -4.02
C SER A 243 -14.41 -1.73 -4.37
N THR A 244 -15.72 -1.54 -4.28
CA THR A 244 -16.34 -0.22 -4.48
C THR A 244 -15.99 0.75 -3.35
N LEU A 245 -16.02 0.30 -2.09
CA LEU A 245 -15.61 1.10 -0.92
C LEU A 245 -14.16 1.62 -1.06
N THR A 246 -13.24 0.75 -1.47
CA THR A 246 -11.83 1.11 -1.72
C THR A 246 -11.69 2.08 -2.90
N ALA A 247 -12.49 1.91 -3.96
CA ALA A 247 -12.48 2.83 -5.10
C ALA A 247 -13.02 4.22 -4.73
N THR A 248 -14.08 4.29 -3.92
CA THR A 248 -14.67 5.56 -3.47
C THR A 248 -13.76 6.32 -2.50
N ILE A 249 -13.13 5.63 -1.54
CA ILE A 249 -12.28 6.27 -0.53
C ILE A 249 -10.88 6.56 -1.07
N SER A 250 -10.22 5.55 -1.66
CA SER A 250 -8.76 5.58 -1.82
C SER A 250 -8.30 5.93 -3.24
N ARG A 251 -9.00 5.44 -4.28
CA ARG A 251 -8.60 5.58 -5.68
C ARG A 251 -9.75 5.40 -6.67
N LEU A 252 -10.26 6.49 -7.27
CA LEU A 252 -11.38 6.39 -8.23
C LEU A 252 -11.00 5.64 -9.52
N GLU A 253 -9.72 5.60 -9.87
CA GLU A 253 -9.15 4.75 -10.94
C GLU A 253 -9.45 3.24 -10.78
N LEU A 254 -9.85 2.79 -9.59
CA LEU A 254 -10.30 1.41 -9.34
C LEU A 254 -11.73 1.15 -9.82
N ALA A 255 -12.54 2.18 -10.09
CA ALA A 255 -13.95 2.03 -10.43
C ALA A 255 -14.19 1.09 -11.64
N PRO A 256 -13.44 1.15 -12.76
CA PRO A 256 -13.60 0.20 -13.86
C PRO A 256 -13.33 -1.25 -13.46
N LEU A 257 -12.35 -1.49 -12.58
CA LEU A 257 -12.05 -2.83 -12.04
C LEU A 257 -13.17 -3.32 -11.13
N ALA A 258 -13.70 -2.48 -10.24
CA ALA A 258 -14.81 -2.84 -9.35
C ALA A 258 -16.12 -3.10 -10.13
N ILE A 259 -16.42 -2.28 -11.14
CA ILE A 259 -17.56 -2.45 -12.04
C ILE A 259 -17.44 -3.76 -12.83
N ALA A 260 -16.27 -4.07 -13.38
CA ALA A 260 -16.02 -5.34 -14.07
C ALA A 260 -16.16 -6.54 -13.12
N LEU A 261 -15.55 -6.48 -11.92
CA LEU A 261 -15.64 -7.53 -10.91
C LEU A 261 -17.10 -7.85 -10.54
N ALA A 262 -17.94 -6.83 -10.41
CA ALA A 262 -19.38 -6.98 -10.19
C ALA A 262 -20.12 -7.52 -11.41
N GLY A 263 -19.95 -6.90 -12.58
CA GLY A 263 -20.64 -7.26 -13.82
C GLY A 263 -20.34 -8.69 -14.25
N ILE A 264 -19.08 -9.12 -14.21
CA ILE A 264 -18.68 -10.49 -14.54
C ILE A 264 -19.24 -11.49 -13.52
N SER A 265 -19.30 -11.12 -12.23
CA SER A 265 -19.93 -11.96 -11.20
C SER A 265 -21.43 -12.17 -11.43
N VAL A 266 -22.13 -11.16 -11.97
CA VAL A 266 -23.52 -11.27 -12.42
C VAL A 266 -23.63 -12.15 -13.67
N LEU A 267 -22.82 -11.89 -14.71
CA LEU A 267 -22.81 -12.68 -15.96
C LEU A 267 -22.47 -14.17 -15.73
N GLN A 268 -21.64 -14.47 -14.73
CA GLN A 268 -21.34 -15.85 -14.35
C GLN A 268 -22.43 -16.53 -13.51
N GLY A 269 -23.48 -15.81 -13.12
CA GLY A 269 -24.56 -16.31 -12.26
C GLY A 269 -24.11 -16.55 -10.80
N ARG A 270 -23.11 -15.82 -10.29
CA ARG A 270 -22.63 -15.96 -8.90
C ARG A 270 -23.34 -15.02 -7.93
N VAL A 271 -23.97 -13.97 -8.45
CA VAL A 271 -24.84 -13.03 -7.74
C VAL A 271 -25.90 -12.52 -8.74
N SER A 272 -27.11 -12.18 -8.29
CA SER A 272 -28.11 -11.55 -9.17
C SER A 272 -27.78 -10.08 -9.41
N PHE A 273 -28.24 -9.50 -10.53
CA PHE A 273 -28.01 -8.09 -10.86
C PHE A 273 -28.35 -7.16 -9.70
N THR A 274 -29.55 -7.28 -9.12
CA THR A 274 -30.00 -6.47 -7.99
C THR A 274 -29.10 -6.61 -6.76
N ARG A 275 -28.63 -7.83 -6.45
CA ARG A 275 -27.71 -8.06 -5.31
C ARG A 275 -26.30 -7.53 -5.57
N GLY A 276 -25.82 -7.59 -6.82
CA GLY A 276 -24.56 -6.96 -7.22
C GLY A 276 -24.63 -5.44 -7.12
N LEU A 277 -25.68 -4.84 -7.69
CA LEU A 277 -25.94 -3.40 -7.66
C LEU A 277 -26.10 -2.87 -6.23
N LEU A 278 -26.98 -3.47 -5.42
CA LEU A 278 -27.15 -3.07 -4.01
C LEU A 278 -25.85 -3.21 -3.20
N SER A 279 -25.03 -4.22 -3.50
CA SER A 279 -23.76 -4.42 -2.79
C SER A 279 -22.66 -3.44 -3.22
N GLY A 280 -22.64 -3.02 -4.49
CA GLY A 280 -21.78 -1.93 -4.96
C GLY A 280 -22.24 -0.59 -4.40
N ALA A 281 -23.54 -0.31 -4.46
CA ALA A 281 -24.15 0.89 -3.89
C ALA A 281 -23.90 1.00 -2.38
N ALA A 282 -24.01 -0.09 -1.61
CA ALA A 282 -23.68 -0.09 -0.19
C ALA A 282 -22.20 0.25 0.07
N GLY A 283 -21.27 -0.28 -0.73
CA GLY A 283 -19.85 0.08 -0.65
C GLY A 283 -19.59 1.54 -1.01
N GLY A 284 -20.26 2.05 -2.06
CA GLY A 284 -20.19 3.44 -2.49
C GLY A 284 -20.74 4.42 -1.45
N PHE A 285 -21.97 4.20 -0.96
CA PHE A 285 -22.59 5.06 0.07
C PHE A 285 -21.82 5.02 1.39
N LEU A 286 -21.30 3.86 1.82
CA LEU A 286 -20.42 3.78 2.99
C LEU A 286 -19.11 4.54 2.76
N GLY A 287 -18.52 4.44 1.56
CA GLY A 287 -17.33 5.18 1.19
C GLY A 287 -17.55 6.69 1.20
N LEU A 288 -18.66 7.14 0.60
CA LEU A 288 -19.09 8.54 0.59
C LEU A 288 -19.37 9.06 2.00
N ALA A 289 -20.05 8.30 2.86
CA ALA A 289 -20.30 8.70 4.25
C ALA A 289 -18.98 8.82 5.05
N LEU A 290 -18.04 7.90 4.85
CA LEU A 290 -16.75 7.92 5.55
C LEU A 290 -15.87 9.08 5.07
N THR A 291 -15.68 9.27 3.76
CA THR A 291 -14.87 10.38 3.21
C THR A 291 -15.50 11.74 3.56
N ASN A 292 -16.83 11.88 3.45
CA ASN A 292 -17.55 13.09 3.84
C ASN A 292 -17.49 13.40 5.34
N SER A 293 -17.31 12.40 6.22
CA SER A 293 -17.16 12.63 7.66
C SER A 293 -15.71 12.91 8.06
N VAL A 294 -14.77 12.11 7.53
CA VAL A 294 -13.36 12.10 7.94
C VAL A 294 -12.56 13.17 7.20
N ASP A 295 -12.65 13.21 5.88
CA ASP A 295 -11.82 14.10 5.08
C ASP A 295 -12.29 15.56 5.21
N THR A 296 -13.60 15.80 5.34
CA THR A 296 -14.14 17.13 5.71
C THR A 296 -13.53 17.67 7.01
N TYR A 297 -13.23 16.81 7.99
CA TYR A 297 -12.63 17.22 9.27
C TYR A 297 -11.14 17.56 9.10
N PHE A 298 -10.34 16.66 8.51
CA PHE A 298 -8.89 16.89 8.33
C PHE A 298 -8.56 17.99 7.31
N PHE A 299 -9.40 18.20 6.29
CA PHE A 299 -9.21 19.26 5.30
C PHE A 299 -9.95 20.57 5.65
N ALA A 300 -10.64 20.66 6.80
CA ALA A 300 -11.38 21.87 7.19
C ALA A 300 -10.55 23.18 7.13
N PRO A 301 -9.31 23.26 7.65
CA PRO A 301 -8.52 24.50 7.63
C PRO A 301 -8.22 25.02 6.21
N ILE A 302 -8.03 24.10 5.27
CA ILE A 302 -7.63 24.35 3.87
C ILE A 302 -8.76 24.05 2.87
N SER A 303 -9.99 23.97 3.35
CA SER A 303 -11.20 23.66 2.58
C SER A 303 -11.46 24.63 1.42
N HIS A 304 -10.87 25.82 1.48
CA HIS A 304 -10.92 26.84 0.43
C HIS A 304 -10.01 26.53 -0.79
N LEU A 305 -8.99 25.66 -0.65
CA LEU A 305 -8.07 25.29 -1.73
C LEU A 305 -8.64 24.21 -2.66
N TYR A 306 -9.53 23.35 -2.16
CA TYR A 306 -9.96 22.14 -2.86
C TYR A 306 -11.47 22.12 -3.14
N PRO A 307 -11.92 22.24 -4.41
CA PRO A 307 -13.32 22.05 -4.74
C PRO A 307 -13.74 20.60 -4.46
N TYR A 308 -14.83 20.41 -3.74
CA TYR A 308 -15.32 19.08 -3.29
C TYR A 308 -14.37 18.34 -2.33
N TYR A 309 -13.67 19.06 -1.43
CA TYR A 309 -12.79 18.48 -0.41
C TYR A 309 -13.44 17.39 0.46
N GLN A 310 -14.77 17.37 0.58
CA GLN A 310 -15.53 16.33 1.29
C GLN A 310 -15.52 14.96 0.58
N TRP A 311 -14.99 14.88 -0.64
CA TRP A 311 -14.68 13.64 -1.34
C TRP A 311 -13.40 13.85 -2.19
N PRO A 312 -12.20 13.70 -1.60
CA PRO A 312 -10.94 14.06 -2.27
C PRO A 312 -10.69 13.34 -3.60
N GLU A 313 -11.17 12.11 -3.76
CA GLU A 313 -11.04 11.38 -5.04
C GLU A 313 -12.00 11.88 -6.13
N LEU A 314 -13.11 12.58 -5.79
CA LEU A 314 -13.87 13.37 -6.77
C LEU A 314 -13.15 14.67 -7.11
N SER A 315 -12.60 15.39 -6.12
CA SER A 315 -11.74 16.57 -6.38
C SER A 315 -10.60 16.21 -7.34
N ALA A 316 -9.94 15.08 -7.10
CA ALA A 316 -8.88 14.54 -7.95
C ALA A 316 -9.36 14.24 -9.37
N ALA A 317 -10.55 13.64 -9.54
CA ALA A 317 -11.12 13.32 -10.84
C ALA A 317 -11.58 14.56 -11.61
N VAL A 318 -12.19 15.54 -10.94
CA VAL A 318 -12.58 16.83 -11.53
C VAL A 318 -11.35 17.58 -12.04
N PHE A 319 -10.30 17.71 -11.22
CA PHE A 319 -9.04 18.33 -11.63
C PHE A 319 -8.42 17.60 -12.83
N ASN A 320 -8.10 16.31 -12.67
CA ASN A 320 -7.31 15.59 -13.68
C ASN A 320 -8.07 15.29 -14.98
N ILE A 321 -9.37 15.01 -14.91
CA ILE A 321 -10.16 14.52 -16.06
C ILE A 321 -11.06 15.62 -16.62
N VAL A 322 -11.81 16.34 -15.78
CA VAL A 322 -12.80 17.34 -16.26
C VAL A 322 -12.14 18.65 -16.65
N GLN A 323 -11.17 19.14 -15.86
CA GLN A 323 -10.36 20.32 -16.21
C GLN A 323 -9.19 19.99 -17.15
N GLY A 324 -9.06 18.72 -17.58
CA GLY A 324 -8.01 18.26 -18.49
C GLY A 324 -6.59 18.22 -17.87
N LYS A 325 -6.42 18.63 -16.61
CA LYS A 325 -5.11 18.88 -15.99
C LYS A 325 -4.18 17.68 -15.98
N SER A 326 -4.68 16.45 -16.13
CA SER A 326 -3.82 15.28 -16.31
C SER A 326 -2.79 15.44 -17.44
N ALA A 327 -3.10 16.17 -18.51
CA ALA A 327 -2.16 16.39 -19.64
C ALA A 327 -0.82 17.03 -19.21
N ASP A 328 -0.78 17.76 -18.10
CA ASP A 328 0.43 18.35 -17.52
C ASP A 328 1.34 17.23 -16.91
N TRP A 329 0.74 16.10 -16.48
CA TRP A 329 1.38 14.86 -15.89
C TRP A 329 1.70 13.54 -16.95
N GLY A 330 1.84 14.44 -18.05
CA GLY A 330 2.17 14.46 -19.50
C GLY A 330 1.08 13.89 -20.42
N VAL A 331 1.47 13.60 -21.67
CA VAL A 331 0.66 12.78 -22.59
C VAL A 331 1.47 11.58 -23.07
N MET A 332 0.88 10.38 -23.00
CA MET A 332 1.48 9.14 -23.47
C MET A 332 0.50 8.31 -24.31
N PRO A 333 0.98 7.52 -25.29
CA PRO A 333 0.12 6.83 -26.25
C PRO A 333 -0.82 5.83 -25.58
N GLY A 334 -1.99 5.61 -26.18
CA GLY A 334 -3.03 4.70 -25.68
C GLY A 334 -2.54 3.27 -25.40
N TRP A 335 -1.51 2.80 -26.13
CA TRP A 335 -0.90 1.48 -25.95
C TRP A 335 0.15 1.38 -24.83
N TYR A 336 0.53 2.48 -24.17
CA TYR A 336 1.55 2.51 -23.09
C TYR A 336 1.37 1.38 -22.07
N TYR A 337 0.13 1.14 -21.64
CA TYR A 337 -0.16 0.11 -20.65
C TYR A 337 0.12 -1.32 -21.12
N LEU A 338 0.14 -1.60 -22.42
CA LEU A 338 0.54 -2.91 -22.94
C LEU A 338 2.05 -3.13 -22.73
N ALA A 339 2.88 -2.11 -22.97
CA ALA A 339 4.31 -2.15 -22.66
C ALA A 339 4.56 -2.19 -21.14
N ALA A 340 3.77 -1.44 -20.36
CA ALA A 340 3.83 -1.49 -18.90
C ALA A 340 3.50 -2.90 -18.36
N LEU A 341 2.43 -3.55 -18.85
CA LEU A 341 2.08 -4.92 -18.46
C LEU A 341 3.23 -5.91 -18.69
N VAL A 342 3.96 -5.80 -19.80
CA VAL A 342 5.14 -6.65 -20.06
C VAL A 342 6.26 -6.36 -19.05
N LYS A 343 6.58 -5.08 -18.81
CA LYS A 343 7.57 -4.65 -17.81
C LYS A 343 7.23 -5.10 -16.39
N LEU A 344 5.95 -5.03 -16.00
CA LEU A 344 5.46 -5.44 -14.68
C LEU A 344 5.43 -6.97 -14.52
N GLY A 345 5.07 -7.70 -15.57
CA GLY A 345 4.91 -9.16 -15.53
C GLY A 345 6.22 -9.96 -15.55
N MET A 346 7.27 -9.42 -16.18
CA MET A 346 8.58 -10.08 -16.32
C MET A 346 8.41 -11.52 -16.87
N GLY A 347 9.05 -12.53 -16.27
CA GLY A 347 8.93 -13.92 -16.70
C GLY A 347 7.53 -14.54 -16.60
N ALA A 348 6.56 -13.89 -15.95
CA ALA A 348 5.19 -14.40 -15.88
C ALA A 348 4.38 -14.15 -17.17
N VAL A 349 4.79 -13.23 -18.05
CA VAL A 349 4.01 -12.82 -19.23
C VAL A 349 3.67 -14.00 -20.18
N PRO A 350 4.60 -14.91 -20.53
CA PRO A 350 4.27 -16.09 -21.34
C PRO A 350 3.26 -17.02 -20.63
N PHE A 351 3.35 -17.12 -19.31
CA PHE A 351 2.44 -17.93 -18.50
C PHE A 351 1.05 -17.30 -18.37
N TRP A 352 0.91 -15.96 -18.42
CA TRP A 352 -0.40 -15.30 -18.53
C TRP A 352 -1.11 -15.72 -19.82
N GLY A 353 -0.45 -15.61 -20.97
CA GLY A 353 -0.99 -16.01 -22.27
C GLY A 353 -1.31 -17.51 -22.34
N CYS A 354 -0.42 -18.34 -21.79
CA CYS A 354 -0.65 -19.77 -21.64
C CYS A 354 -1.89 -20.06 -20.77
N GLY A 355 -2.06 -19.36 -19.65
CA GLY A 355 -3.20 -19.51 -18.75
C GLY A 355 -4.53 -19.08 -19.38
N VAL A 356 -4.54 -18.02 -20.19
CA VAL A 356 -5.70 -17.65 -21.02
C VAL A 356 -6.04 -18.77 -22.01
N TYR A 357 -5.07 -19.22 -22.82
CA TYR A 357 -5.28 -20.25 -23.83
C TYR A 357 -5.78 -21.58 -23.23
N MET A 358 -5.10 -22.06 -22.18
CA MET A 358 -5.48 -23.28 -21.46
C MET A 358 -6.84 -23.12 -20.78
N GLY A 359 -7.11 -21.95 -20.19
CA GLY A 359 -8.34 -21.74 -19.42
C GLY A 359 -9.59 -21.55 -20.27
N LEU A 360 -9.49 -20.95 -21.45
CA LEU A 360 -10.57 -20.91 -22.44
C LEU A 360 -10.96 -22.34 -22.90
N ARG A 361 -9.96 -23.18 -23.18
CA ARG A 361 -10.12 -24.58 -23.58
C ARG A 361 -10.40 -25.57 -22.43
N GLY A 362 -10.31 -25.11 -21.18
CA GLY A 362 -10.42 -25.94 -19.98
C GLY A 362 -11.87 -26.22 -19.55
N GLU A 363 -12.08 -26.41 -18.25
CA GLU A 363 -13.42 -26.61 -17.67
C GLU A 363 -14.17 -25.30 -17.42
N ARG A 364 -15.43 -25.40 -16.98
CA ARG A 364 -16.25 -24.23 -16.58
C ARG A 364 -15.60 -23.41 -15.45
N VAL A 365 -14.82 -24.04 -14.58
CA VAL A 365 -14.05 -23.39 -13.51
C VAL A 365 -12.93 -22.51 -14.09
N GLU A 366 -12.21 -23.02 -15.09
CA GLU A 366 -11.14 -22.29 -15.77
C GLU A 366 -11.67 -21.10 -16.57
N ARG A 367 -12.70 -21.34 -17.41
CA ARG A 367 -13.33 -20.28 -18.21
C ARG A 367 -13.84 -19.13 -17.34
N ARG A 368 -14.42 -19.43 -16.17
CA ARG A 368 -14.86 -18.41 -15.20
C ARG A 368 -13.70 -17.58 -14.64
N MET A 369 -12.54 -18.18 -14.35
CA MET A 369 -11.38 -17.40 -13.90
C MET A 369 -10.82 -16.52 -15.02
N VAL A 370 -10.67 -17.05 -16.24
CA VAL A 370 -10.19 -16.27 -17.40
C VAL A 370 -11.14 -15.11 -17.70
N GLN A 371 -12.46 -15.33 -17.70
CA GLN A 371 -13.47 -14.27 -17.85
C GLN A 371 -13.34 -13.19 -16.77
N LEU A 372 -13.14 -13.57 -15.51
CA LEU A 372 -13.00 -12.63 -14.40
C LEU A 372 -11.73 -11.77 -14.54
N VAL A 373 -10.58 -12.41 -14.74
CA VAL A 373 -9.28 -11.73 -14.85
C VAL A 373 -9.23 -10.85 -16.09
N LEU A 374 -9.61 -11.35 -17.27
CA LEU A 374 -9.55 -10.57 -18.50
C LEU A 374 -10.58 -9.45 -18.54
N GLY A 375 -11.79 -9.65 -18.03
CA GLY A 375 -12.78 -8.56 -17.99
C GLY A 375 -12.36 -7.43 -17.03
N CYS A 376 -11.77 -7.76 -15.88
CA CYS A 376 -11.18 -6.77 -14.97
C CYS A 376 -10.00 -6.02 -15.60
N LEU A 377 -9.12 -6.74 -16.32
CA LEU A 377 -7.99 -6.16 -17.05
C LEU A 377 -8.44 -5.22 -18.17
N ILE A 378 -9.38 -5.65 -19.01
CA ILE A 378 -9.87 -4.88 -20.15
C ILE A 378 -10.58 -3.62 -19.67
N ALA A 379 -11.34 -3.68 -18.58
CA ALA A 379 -11.97 -2.49 -18.01
C ALA A 379 -10.95 -1.52 -17.39
N SER A 380 -10.02 -1.99 -16.55
CA SER A 380 -9.02 -1.11 -15.92
C SER A 380 -8.08 -0.48 -16.95
N VAL A 381 -7.43 -1.31 -17.78
CA VAL A 381 -6.48 -0.84 -18.79
C VAL A 381 -7.19 -0.05 -19.88
N GLY A 382 -8.34 -0.51 -20.37
CA GLY A 382 -9.08 0.15 -21.45
C GLY A 382 -9.58 1.53 -21.07
N CYS A 383 -10.17 1.71 -19.88
CA CYS A 383 -10.61 3.02 -19.41
C CYS A 383 -9.42 3.95 -19.10
N LEU A 384 -8.37 3.46 -18.42
CA LEU A 384 -7.21 4.28 -18.10
C LEU A 384 -6.38 4.66 -19.34
N SER A 385 -6.42 3.85 -20.41
CA SER A 385 -5.79 4.20 -21.70
C SER A 385 -6.34 5.47 -22.34
N LEU A 386 -7.56 5.90 -21.98
CA LEU A 386 -8.21 7.12 -22.48
C LEU A 386 -7.71 8.41 -21.80
N VAL A 387 -7.20 8.32 -20.57
CA VAL A 387 -6.59 9.47 -19.87
C VAL A 387 -5.29 9.85 -20.59
N GLY A 388 -5.04 11.14 -20.85
CA GLY A 388 -3.85 11.59 -21.58
C GLY A 388 -2.55 11.08 -20.94
N HIS A 389 -2.43 11.33 -19.64
CA HIS A 389 -1.33 10.85 -18.80
C HIS A 389 -1.56 9.43 -18.28
N LYS A 390 -0.46 8.73 -17.99
CA LYS A 390 -0.48 7.30 -17.71
C LYS A 390 0.69 6.92 -16.81
N GLU A 391 0.45 6.11 -15.79
CA GLU A 391 1.52 5.55 -14.98
C GLU A 391 1.30 4.07 -14.71
N TRP A 392 2.38 3.28 -14.80
CA TRP A 392 2.34 1.84 -14.52
C TRP A 392 1.69 1.49 -13.17
N ARG A 393 1.74 2.39 -12.17
CA ARG A 393 1.13 2.18 -10.85
C ARG A 393 -0.40 2.13 -10.89
N PHE A 394 -1.05 2.88 -11.79
CA PHE A 394 -2.52 2.93 -11.91
C PHE A 394 -3.13 1.57 -12.31
N ILE A 395 -2.38 0.74 -13.04
CA ILE A 395 -2.82 -0.62 -13.45
C ILE A 395 -2.30 -1.75 -12.55
N ILE A 396 -1.57 -1.46 -11.46
CA ILE A 396 -0.83 -2.46 -10.67
C ILE A 396 -1.73 -3.57 -10.10
N TYR A 397 -2.98 -3.22 -9.79
CA TYR A 397 -4.04 -4.13 -9.31
C TYR A 397 -4.31 -5.32 -10.24
N SER A 398 -4.02 -5.16 -11.53
CA SER A 398 -4.21 -6.23 -12.54
C SER A 398 -3.09 -7.27 -12.50
N ILE A 399 -1.91 -6.97 -11.95
CA ILE A 399 -0.75 -7.87 -11.97
C ILE A 399 -0.97 -9.11 -11.08
N PRO A 400 -1.46 -9.00 -9.82
CA PRO A 400 -1.84 -10.18 -9.04
C PRO A 400 -2.95 -11.00 -9.70
N LEU A 401 -3.93 -10.37 -10.37
CA LEU A 401 -5.00 -11.09 -11.09
C LEU A 401 -4.46 -11.90 -12.28
N LEU A 402 -3.55 -11.31 -13.07
CA LEU A 402 -2.87 -12.00 -14.15
C LEU A 402 -1.97 -13.14 -13.65
N ASN A 403 -1.29 -12.96 -12.51
CA ASN A 403 -0.49 -14.00 -11.88
C ASN A 403 -1.31 -15.24 -11.45
N ILE A 404 -2.64 -15.13 -11.26
CA ILE A 404 -3.51 -16.30 -11.06
C ILE A 404 -3.48 -17.21 -12.29
N LEU A 405 -3.56 -16.62 -13.49
CA LEU A 405 -3.52 -17.36 -14.75
C LEU A 405 -2.14 -17.97 -15.00
N ALA A 406 -1.05 -17.23 -14.72
CA ALA A 406 0.31 -17.78 -14.81
C ALA A 406 0.53 -18.95 -13.84
N ALA A 407 0.12 -18.80 -12.59
CA ALA A 407 0.21 -19.85 -11.59
C ALA A 407 -0.60 -21.09 -11.97
N ARG A 408 -1.79 -20.92 -12.56
CA ARG A 408 -2.62 -22.03 -12.99
C ARG A 408 -2.05 -22.74 -14.22
N ALA A 409 -1.52 -21.99 -15.19
CA ALA A 409 -0.79 -22.54 -16.33
C ALA A 409 0.40 -23.37 -15.85
N ALA A 410 1.28 -22.77 -15.05
CA ALA A 410 2.47 -23.44 -14.51
C ALA A 410 2.12 -24.66 -13.64
N ALA A 411 1.10 -24.58 -12.76
CA ALA A 411 0.65 -25.73 -11.98
C ALA A 411 0.14 -26.88 -12.86
N THR A 412 -0.56 -26.55 -13.95
CA THR A 412 -1.05 -27.56 -14.89
C THR A 412 0.11 -28.18 -15.68
N LEU A 413 1.03 -27.36 -16.19
CA LEU A 413 2.26 -27.81 -16.88
C LEU A 413 3.20 -28.63 -15.99
N TRP A 414 3.26 -28.32 -14.69
CA TRP A 414 4.06 -29.07 -13.70
C TRP A 414 3.52 -30.48 -13.44
N HIS A 415 2.19 -30.63 -13.42
CA HIS A 415 1.51 -31.92 -13.33
C HIS A 415 1.28 -32.57 -14.70
N ALA A 416 1.59 -31.90 -15.81
CA ALA A 416 1.30 -32.38 -17.15
C ALA A 416 2.21 -33.55 -17.54
N TYR A 417 1.70 -34.76 -17.34
CA TYR A 417 1.83 -35.78 -18.36
C TYR A 417 1.16 -35.24 -19.63
N ILE A 418 1.95 -34.75 -20.59
CA ILE A 418 1.43 -34.25 -21.86
C ILE A 418 1.01 -35.45 -22.71
N SER A 419 -0.28 -35.79 -22.63
CA SER A 419 -0.94 -36.60 -23.66
C SER A 419 -0.67 -35.96 -25.03
N ASN A 420 -0.45 -36.77 -26.08
CA ASN A 420 0.09 -36.40 -27.41
C ASN A 420 -0.65 -35.29 -28.20
N ARG A 421 -1.70 -34.69 -27.62
CA ARG A 421 -2.56 -33.66 -28.22
C ARG A 421 -1.94 -32.26 -28.28
N TYR A 422 -0.83 -31.99 -27.57
CA TYR A 422 -0.31 -30.61 -27.41
C TYR A 422 1.18 -30.39 -27.73
N LEU A 423 2.08 -31.36 -27.53
CA LEU A 423 3.45 -31.31 -28.06
C LEU A 423 3.81 -32.62 -28.76
N LYS A 424 4.35 -32.55 -29.97
CA LYS A 424 4.78 -33.69 -30.80
C LYS A 424 6.24 -34.12 -30.52
N LEU A 425 6.65 -34.24 -29.24
CA LEU A 425 7.97 -34.79 -28.89
C LEU A 425 7.84 -36.28 -28.57
N LYS A 426 8.76 -37.11 -29.08
CA LYS A 426 8.69 -38.59 -28.98
C LYS A 426 8.73 -39.16 -27.55
N SER A 427 9.03 -38.36 -26.52
CA SER A 427 9.10 -38.82 -25.12
C SER A 427 8.37 -37.87 -24.16
N GLN A 428 7.32 -38.40 -23.54
CA GLN A 428 6.47 -37.71 -22.56
C GLN A 428 7.21 -37.41 -21.25
N LYS A 429 8.21 -38.23 -20.89
CA LYS A 429 9.09 -37.95 -19.75
C LYS A 429 9.90 -36.67 -20.01
N ILE A 430 10.53 -36.55 -21.18
CA ILE A 430 11.33 -35.37 -21.57
C ILE A 430 10.46 -34.10 -21.55
N GLN A 431 9.22 -34.17 -22.06
CA GLN A 431 8.25 -33.06 -21.97
C GLN A 431 7.99 -32.61 -20.53
N ALA A 432 7.68 -33.53 -19.64
CA ALA A 432 7.37 -33.22 -18.24
C ALA A 432 8.59 -32.67 -17.47
N HIS A 433 9.81 -33.11 -17.79
CA HIS A 433 11.04 -32.51 -17.26
C HIS A 433 11.26 -31.10 -17.82
N LEU A 434 11.16 -30.92 -19.15
CA LEU A 434 11.34 -29.63 -19.81
C LEU A 434 10.38 -28.55 -19.27
N CYS A 435 9.10 -28.87 -19.10
CA CYS A 435 8.13 -27.91 -18.54
C CYS A 435 8.48 -27.48 -17.11
N LYS A 436 8.95 -28.41 -16.26
CA LYS A 436 9.42 -28.10 -14.90
C LYS A 436 10.69 -27.24 -14.92
N THR A 437 11.65 -27.57 -15.77
CA THR A 437 12.88 -26.78 -15.97
C THR A 437 12.56 -25.36 -16.43
N ILE A 438 11.65 -25.18 -17.39
CA ILE A 438 11.23 -23.83 -17.83
C ILE A 438 10.60 -23.04 -16.68
N ILE A 439 9.72 -23.64 -15.88
CA ILE A 439 9.11 -22.98 -14.71
C ILE A 439 10.18 -22.58 -13.68
N ILE A 440 11.11 -23.47 -13.36
CA ILE A 440 12.20 -23.20 -12.40
C ILE A 440 13.13 -22.09 -12.92
N LEU A 441 13.59 -22.18 -14.17
CA LEU A 441 14.45 -21.17 -14.79
C LEU A 441 13.74 -19.81 -14.89
N THR A 442 12.42 -19.77 -15.14
CA THR A 442 11.64 -18.53 -15.13
C THR A 442 11.65 -17.88 -13.75
N ILE A 443 11.47 -18.66 -12.68
CA ILE A 443 11.48 -18.17 -11.31
C ILE A 443 12.89 -17.68 -10.91
N LEU A 444 13.94 -18.41 -11.28
CA LEU A 444 15.33 -18.02 -11.04
C LEU A 444 15.72 -16.74 -11.82
N ALA A 445 15.32 -16.63 -13.09
CA ALA A 445 15.54 -15.43 -13.90
C ALA A 445 14.78 -14.22 -13.35
N ASN A 446 13.55 -14.41 -12.86
CA ASN A 446 12.80 -13.38 -12.14
C ASN A 446 13.57 -12.91 -10.88
N VAL A 447 14.06 -13.82 -10.04
CA VAL A 447 14.88 -13.47 -8.86
C VAL A 447 16.13 -12.68 -9.25
N PHE A 448 16.88 -13.14 -10.26
CA PHE A 448 18.08 -12.47 -10.75
C PHE A 448 17.80 -11.05 -11.27
N LEU A 449 16.77 -10.89 -12.10
CA LEU A 449 16.35 -9.57 -12.60
C LEU A 449 15.83 -8.66 -11.48
N THR A 450 15.14 -9.21 -10.48
CA THR A 450 14.68 -8.45 -9.31
C THR A 450 15.83 -7.99 -8.43
N ILE A 451 16.89 -8.80 -8.25
CA ILE A 451 18.13 -8.36 -7.58
C ILE A 451 18.76 -7.18 -8.34
N ILE A 452 18.84 -7.25 -9.67
CA ILE A 452 19.36 -6.15 -10.51
C ILE A 452 18.48 -4.90 -10.38
N PHE A 453 17.17 -5.02 -10.57
CA PHE A 453 16.25 -3.86 -10.51
C PHE A 453 16.18 -3.23 -9.12
N THR A 454 16.25 -4.02 -8.04
CA THR A 454 16.36 -3.49 -6.67
C THR A 454 17.71 -2.81 -6.44
N SER A 455 18.81 -3.37 -6.94
CA SER A 455 20.15 -2.76 -6.87
C SER A 455 20.27 -1.45 -7.63
N ILE A 456 19.59 -1.32 -8.78
CA ILE A 456 19.44 -0.05 -9.50
C ILE A 456 18.55 0.91 -8.71
N SER A 457 17.39 0.43 -8.25
CA SER A 457 16.36 1.31 -7.68
C SER A 457 16.74 1.93 -6.35
N ARG A 458 17.56 1.26 -5.51
CA ARG A 458 18.11 1.87 -4.29
C ARG A 458 19.01 3.09 -4.55
N LEU A 459 19.56 3.25 -5.77
CA LEU A 459 20.38 4.38 -6.18
C LEU A 459 19.57 5.55 -6.78
N ASN A 460 18.22 5.46 -6.77
CA ASN A 460 17.32 6.52 -7.24
C ASN A 460 16.80 7.43 -6.10
N TYR A 461 17.51 7.45 -4.97
CA TYR A 461 17.19 8.23 -3.77
C TYR A 461 18.32 9.20 -3.29
N PRO A 462 19.09 9.89 -4.18
CA PRO A 462 20.19 10.77 -3.75
C PRO A 462 19.73 11.92 -2.83
N GLY A 463 18.54 12.48 -3.03
CA GLY A 463 18.00 13.56 -2.19
C GLY A 463 17.95 13.24 -0.69
N ALA A 464 17.93 11.96 -0.30
CA ALA A 464 17.88 11.54 1.09
C ALA A 464 19.20 11.75 1.88
N THR A 465 20.33 12.04 1.22
CA THR A 465 21.59 12.41 1.91
C THR A 465 21.80 13.92 2.05
N VAL A 466 21.01 14.74 1.33
CA VAL A 466 21.12 16.21 1.31
C VAL A 466 21.14 16.80 2.70
N GLY A 467 20.24 16.36 3.58
CA GLY A 467 20.14 16.87 4.95
C GLY A 467 21.41 16.67 5.80
N LYS A 468 22.21 15.62 5.52
CA LYS A 468 23.49 15.40 6.21
C LYS A 468 24.57 16.35 5.70
N ILE A 469 24.68 16.48 4.38
CA ILE A 469 25.66 17.35 3.73
C ILE A 469 25.42 18.81 4.12
N LEU A 470 24.16 19.27 4.18
CA LEU A 470 23.82 20.62 4.65
C LEU A 470 24.20 20.85 6.12
N VAL A 471 24.03 19.86 6.99
CA VAL A 471 24.45 19.95 8.41
C VAL A 471 25.98 19.96 8.53
N GLU A 472 26.69 19.14 7.75
CA GLU A 472 28.16 19.10 7.72
C GLU A 472 28.76 20.41 7.18
N LEU A 473 28.18 20.99 6.13
CA LEU A 473 28.57 22.30 5.59
C LEU A 473 28.23 23.46 6.54
N ALA A 474 27.07 23.43 7.21
CA ALA A 474 26.71 24.42 8.22
C ALA A 474 27.71 24.44 9.38
N HIS A 475 28.13 23.27 9.88
CA HIS A 475 29.17 23.17 10.91
C HIS A 475 30.54 23.68 10.45
N GLN A 476 30.89 23.54 9.16
CA GLN A 476 32.12 24.11 8.61
C GLN A 476 32.05 25.66 8.52
N ASN A 477 30.87 26.20 8.25
CA ASN A 477 30.64 27.65 8.12
C ASN A 477 30.21 28.36 9.42
N GLN A 478 30.40 27.75 10.61
CA GLN A 478 30.06 28.31 11.93
C GLN A 478 30.93 29.53 12.38
N SER A 479 31.27 30.43 11.46
CA SER A 479 32.03 31.67 11.71
C SER A 479 31.16 32.93 11.83
N SER A 480 29.90 32.89 11.35
CA SER A 480 29.01 34.05 11.25
C SER A 480 27.69 33.87 12.01
N THR A 481 27.12 34.96 12.52
CA THR A 481 25.74 35.02 13.05
C THR A 481 24.71 35.24 11.93
N GLU A 482 24.88 34.55 10.80
CA GLU A 482 24.14 34.80 9.56
C GLU A 482 23.20 33.63 9.22
N VAL A 483 22.11 33.93 8.51
CA VAL A 483 21.14 32.92 8.08
C VAL A 483 21.57 32.35 6.73
N HIS A 484 21.99 31.09 6.72
CA HIS A 484 22.36 30.34 5.53
C HIS A 484 21.10 29.89 4.78
N LYS A 485 20.67 30.68 3.78
CA LYS A 485 19.58 30.30 2.88
C LYS A 485 20.01 29.16 1.94
N VAL A 486 19.13 28.18 1.78
CA VAL A 486 19.31 27.00 0.93
C VAL A 486 18.11 26.84 0.01
N TYR A 487 18.34 26.72 -1.30
CA TYR A 487 17.28 26.38 -2.25
C TYR A 487 17.33 24.89 -2.62
N LEU A 488 16.23 24.18 -2.39
CA LEU A 488 16.06 22.77 -2.78
C LEU A 488 15.29 22.68 -4.11
N SER A 489 15.94 22.17 -5.17
CA SER A 489 15.28 21.97 -6.47
C SER A 489 14.19 20.91 -6.41
N ALA A 490 13.27 20.94 -7.38
CA ALA A 490 12.30 19.86 -7.58
C ALA A 490 12.98 18.48 -7.76
N SER A 491 14.15 18.40 -8.41
CA SER A 491 14.91 17.15 -8.55
C SER A 491 15.52 16.64 -7.24
N ALA A 492 15.92 17.52 -6.31
CA ALA A 492 16.29 17.12 -4.95
C ALA A 492 15.08 16.53 -4.20
N LEU A 493 13.92 17.19 -4.25
CA LEU A 493 12.69 16.73 -3.60
C LEU A 493 12.19 15.39 -4.18
N HIS A 494 12.12 15.28 -5.51
CA HIS A 494 11.67 14.07 -6.24
C HIS A 494 12.64 12.89 -6.06
N SER A 495 13.88 13.16 -5.67
CA SER A 495 14.88 12.15 -5.34
C SER A 495 15.05 11.89 -3.84
N GLY A 496 14.19 12.45 -2.99
CA GLY A 496 14.06 12.04 -1.59
C GLY A 496 14.52 13.06 -0.55
N ALA A 497 14.79 14.31 -0.92
CA ALA A 497 14.90 15.40 0.05
C ALA A 497 13.49 15.71 0.59
N THR A 498 13.20 15.28 1.82
CA THR A 498 11.87 15.37 2.46
C THR A 498 12.00 15.89 3.89
N LEU A 499 10.91 16.33 4.51
CA LEU A 499 10.92 16.76 5.92
C LEU A 499 11.36 15.66 6.91
N LEU A 500 11.39 14.40 6.47
CA LEU A 500 11.85 13.23 7.24
C LEU A 500 13.34 12.89 7.01
N THR A 501 14.02 13.56 6.07
CA THR A 501 15.45 13.37 5.75
C THR A 501 16.28 14.65 5.81
N LEU A 502 15.62 15.81 5.82
CA LEU A 502 16.21 17.13 6.07
C LEU A 502 16.38 17.37 7.59
N PRO A 503 17.27 18.27 8.02
CA PRO A 503 17.39 18.64 9.43
C PRO A 503 16.06 19.15 9.99
N SER A 504 15.73 18.74 11.23
CA SER A 504 14.52 19.19 11.93
C SER A 504 14.51 20.71 12.10
N SER A 505 13.34 21.33 12.28
CA SER A 505 13.23 22.78 12.45
C SER A 505 14.14 23.32 13.57
N PHE A 506 14.21 22.62 14.71
CA PHE A 506 15.14 22.94 15.81
C PHE A 506 16.61 22.90 15.38
N LEU A 507 17.04 21.84 14.68
CA LEU A 507 18.43 21.71 14.22
C LEU A 507 18.77 22.76 13.15
N SER A 508 17.84 23.02 12.23
CA SER A 508 17.97 24.06 11.21
C SER A 508 18.12 25.44 11.85
N THR A 509 17.27 25.81 12.80
CA THR A 509 17.40 27.07 13.55
C THR A 509 18.72 27.15 14.33
N ALA A 510 19.16 26.06 14.97
CA ALA A 510 20.42 26.00 15.71
C ALA A 510 21.67 26.10 14.81
N LEU A 511 21.53 25.84 13.51
CA LEU A 511 22.59 25.92 12.49
C LEU A 511 22.43 27.14 11.54
N GLY A 512 21.48 28.04 11.81
CA GLY A 512 21.20 29.19 10.95
C GLY A 512 20.61 28.82 9.58
N LEU A 513 20.18 27.58 9.35
CA LEU A 513 19.67 27.10 8.06
C LEU A 513 18.23 27.58 7.81
N GLN A 514 18.03 28.33 6.74
CA GLN A 514 16.72 28.53 6.12
C GLN A 514 16.63 27.64 4.88
N LEU A 515 15.71 26.67 4.89
CA LEU A 515 15.46 25.77 3.76
C LEU A 515 14.23 26.25 2.97
N ASP A 516 14.46 26.84 1.80
CA ASP A 516 13.39 27.22 0.87
C ASP A 516 13.31 26.21 -0.30
N HIS A 517 12.14 26.13 -0.93
CA HIS A 517 11.84 25.23 -2.04
C HIS A 517 10.79 25.88 -2.97
N PRO A 518 10.60 25.39 -4.21
CA PRO A 518 9.49 25.87 -5.06
C PRO A 518 8.13 25.70 -4.36
N GLU A 519 7.21 26.65 -4.58
CA GLU A 519 5.90 26.69 -3.90
C GLU A 519 5.08 25.41 -4.11
N SER A 520 5.28 24.69 -5.22
CA SER A 520 4.86 23.30 -5.35
C SER A 520 6.05 22.36 -5.55
N ALA A 521 6.18 21.38 -4.66
CA ALA A 521 7.10 20.25 -4.82
C ALA A 521 6.67 19.27 -5.94
N TYR A 522 5.63 19.58 -6.70
CA TYR A 522 4.94 18.66 -7.61
C TYR A 522 4.92 19.11 -9.08
N GLU A 523 5.08 20.40 -9.37
CA GLU A 523 5.15 20.86 -10.76
C GLU A 523 6.38 20.31 -11.51
N ARG A 524 6.21 20.18 -12.83
CA ARG A 524 7.00 19.23 -13.63
C ARG A 524 7.89 19.93 -14.64
N CYS A 525 9.18 19.60 -14.56
CA CYS A 525 10.03 19.20 -15.69
C CYS A 525 9.75 19.89 -17.05
N SER A 526 9.70 21.21 -17.04
CA SER A 526 9.84 22.06 -18.22
C SER A 526 10.82 23.16 -17.85
N SER A 527 11.96 23.20 -18.53
CA SER A 527 12.97 24.23 -18.29
C SER A 527 12.56 25.52 -19.01
N PRO A 528 12.81 26.71 -18.43
CA PRO A 528 13.35 26.96 -17.08
C PRO A 528 12.24 27.33 -16.09
N TRP A 529 12.01 26.50 -15.08
CA TRP A 529 11.15 26.80 -13.91
C TRP A 529 11.85 26.42 -12.59
N GLY A 530 13.09 26.89 -12.46
CA GLY A 530 13.63 27.34 -11.19
C GLY A 530 13.93 28.84 -11.30
N ASN A 531 14.15 29.51 -10.18
CA ASN A 531 14.91 30.76 -10.20
C ASN A 531 16.26 30.46 -10.89
N SER A 532 16.62 31.24 -11.91
CA SER A 532 17.91 31.08 -12.61
C SER A 532 19.11 31.20 -11.65
N PRO A 533 20.32 30.77 -12.04
CA PRO A 533 21.51 30.95 -11.21
C PRO A 533 21.75 32.40 -10.77
N GLN A 534 21.28 33.38 -11.56
CA GLN A 534 21.29 34.80 -11.23
C GLN A 534 20.18 35.17 -10.22
N GLU A 535 18.94 34.71 -10.40
CA GLU A 535 17.84 35.01 -9.47
C GLU A 535 18.04 34.36 -8.08
N LEU A 536 18.69 33.20 -8.00
CA LEU A 536 19.11 32.61 -6.72
C LEU A 536 20.28 33.37 -6.07
N TRP A 537 21.22 33.87 -6.88
CA TRP A 537 22.30 34.73 -6.41
C TRP A 537 21.76 36.06 -5.85
N ASP A 538 20.85 36.70 -6.58
CA ASP A 538 20.21 37.97 -6.19
C ASP A 538 19.24 37.78 -5.01
N GLY A 539 18.57 36.63 -4.92
CA GLY A 539 17.76 36.22 -3.76
C GLY A 539 18.56 35.97 -2.47
N GLY A 540 19.89 35.95 -2.55
CA GLY A 540 20.78 35.78 -1.41
C GLY A 540 20.92 34.34 -0.93
N TYR A 541 20.74 33.35 -1.81
CA TYR A 541 20.95 31.95 -1.45
C TYR A 541 22.45 31.65 -1.28
N MET A 542 22.82 30.96 -0.20
CA MET A 542 24.19 30.51 0.03
C MET A 542 24.43 29.15 -0.61
N TRP A 543 23.45 28.25 -0.55
CA TRP A 543 23.51 26.93 -1.15
C TRP A 543 22.32 26.65 -2.08
N VAL A 544 22.58 25.91 -3.15
CA VAL A 544 21.55 25.41 -4.08
C VAL A 544 21.77 23.92 -4.28
N VAL A 545 20.71 23.12 -4.19
CA VAL A 545 20.79 21.66 -4.31
C VAL A 545 19.95 21.20 -5.50
N GLY A 546 20.59 20.57 -6.51
CA GLY A 546 19.91 20.12 -7.73
C GLY A 546 20.79 19.33 -8.69
N ASP A 547 20.23 18.94 -9.84
CA ASP A 547 20.90 18.20 -10.92
C ASP A 547 21.35 19.09 -12.11
N GLU A 548 21.08 20.39 -12.05
CA GLU A 548 21.41 21.38 -13.09
C GLU A 548 22.80 22.03 -12.89
N TRP A 549 23.71 21.38 -12.14
CA TRP A 549 24.98 21.96 -11.68
C TRP A 549 25.85 22.55 -12.80
N GLU A 550 25.86 21.93 -13.98
CA GLU A 550 26.62 22.43 -15.14
C GLU A 550 26.17 23.83 -15.58
N GLU A 551 24.93 24.23 -15.31
CA GLU A 551 24.42 25.56 -15.65
C GLU A 551 24.87 26.63 -14.66
N PHE A 552 24.94 26.28 -13.38
CA PHE A 552 25.47 27.13 -12.31
C PHE A 552 27.00 27.28 -12.42
N GLU A 553 27.72 26.20 -12.74
CA GLU A 553 29.15 26.24 -13.11
C GLU A 553 29.38 27.11 -14.36
N ARG A 554 28.40 27.18 -15.29
CA ARG A 554 28.46 28.02 -16.50
C ARG A 554 28.06 29.49 -16.30
N SER A 555 27.25 29.83 -15.30
CA SER A 555 26.89 31.24 -15.02
C SER A 555 28.01 32.02 -14.33
N GLY A 556 28.90 31.32 -13.63
CA GLY A 556 29.76 31.92 -12.61
C GLY A 556 29.00 32.17 -11.30
N GLY A 557 29.75 32.48 -10.23
CA GLY A 557 29.22 32.70 -8.88
C GLY A 557 28.90 31.44 -8.08
N TRP A 558 29.06 30.24 -8.66
CA TRP A 558 28.70 28.98 -8.02
C TRP A 558 29.79 27.91 -8.17
N GLU A 559 30.12 27.25 -7.06
CA GLU A 559 31.10 26.16 -6.98
C GLU A 559 30.43 24.90 -6.38
N VAL A 560 30.77 23.70 -6.89
CA VAL A 560 30.25 22.44 -6.33
C VAL A 560 31.04 22.05 -5.09
N VAL A 561 30.42 22.21 -3.91
CA VAL A 561 31.01 21.88 -2.60
C VAL A 561 30.59 20.51 -2.06
N GLY A 562 29.54 19.90 -2.64
CA GLY A 562 29.10 18.56 -2.28
C GLY A 562 28.61 17.78 -3.49
N GLU A 563 29.13 16.57 -3.71
CA GLU A 563 28.65 15.66 -4.74
C GLU A 563 27.73 14.59 -4.13
N ILE A 564 26.58 14.35 -4.78
CA ILE A 564 25.64 13.32 -4.36
C ILE A 564 25.50 12.28 -5.46
N GLU A 565 26.02 11.08 -5.20
CA GLU A 565 25.93 9.97 -6.13
C GLU A 565 24.53 9.35 -6.23
N GLY A 566 24.18 8.88 -7.43
CA GLY A 566 23.06 7.99 -7.68
C GLY A 566 23.27 7.16 -8.94
N PHE A 567 22.20 6.56 -9.47
CA PHE A 567 22.29 5.69 -10.65
C PHE A 567 22.75 6.46 -11.91
N ALA A 568 24.01 6.29 -12.31
CA ALA A 568 24.56 6.90 -13.52
C ALA A 568 24.34 6.02 -14.77
N GLY A 569 24.35 4.68 -14.64
CA GLY A 569 24.03 3.78 -15.74
C GLY A 569 24.42 2.32 -15.52
N VAL A 570 24.56 1.57 -16.61
CA VAL A 570 25.10 0.20 -16.61
C VAL A 570 26.25 0.13 -17.61
N GLY A 571 27.47 -0.09 -17.10
CA GLY A 571 28.70 -0.19 -17.86
C GLY A 571 29.24 -1.62 -17.93
N ARG A 572 30.44 -1.80 -18.50
CA ARG A 572 31.08 -3.13 -18.62
C ARG A 572 31.35 -3.82 -17.26
N GLY A 573 31.48 -3.04 -16.18
CA GLY A 573 31.65 -3.55 -14.81
C GLY A 573 30.35 -3.81 -14.04
N GLY A 574 29.18 -3.55 -14.62
CA GLY A 574 27.89 -3.64 -13.94
C GLY A 574 27.22 -2.27 -13.74
N ILE A 575 26.50 -2.10 -12.61
CA ILE A 575 25.81 -0.85 -12.27
C ILE A 575 26.87 0.22 -11.95
N VAL A 576 26.73 1.40 -12.56
CA VAL A 576 27.62 2.55 -12.38
C VAL A 576 26.91 3.61 -11.54
N SER A 577 27.60 4.05 -10.49
CA SER A 577 27.23 5.19 -9.65
C SER A 577 27.92 6.47 -10.16
N GLY A 578 27.39 7.64 -9.84
CA GLY A 578 27.99 8.93 -10.19
C GLY A 578 27.10 10.12 -9.85
N ARG A 579 27.63 11.34 -9.98
CA ARG A 579 26.96 12.61 -9.62
C ARG A 579 25.52 12.66 -10.17
N ARG A 580 24.55 12.86 -9.27
CA ARG A 580 23.11 12.93 -9.56
C ARG A 580 22.39 14.10 -8.91
N LEU A 581 22.95 14.64 -7.84
CA LEU A 581 22.75 16.04 -7.43
C LEU A 581 24.12 16.62 -7.10
N ALA A 582 24.21 17.94 -7.09
CA ALA A 582 25.27 18.68 -6.42
C ALA A 582 24.66 19.55 -5.32
N VAL A 583 25.48 19.86 -4.31
CA VAL A 583 25.31 21.05 -3.46
C VAL A 583 26.28 22.10 -4.01
N LEU A 584 25.71 23.15 -4.57
CA LEU A 584 26.41 24.33 -5.10
C LEU A 584 26.48 25.36 -3.97
N GLN A 585 27.65 25.98 -3.78
CA GLN A 585 27.84 27.12 -2.88
C GLN A 585 28.08 28.39 -3.67
N ARG A 586 27.51 29.49 -3.17
CA ARG A 586 27.80 30.84 -3.63
C ARG A 586 29.26 31.19 -3.34
N THR A 587 30.05 31.49 -4.37
CA THR A 587 31.37 32.09 -4.21
C THR A 587 31.23 33.61 -4.02
N GLU A 588 32.22 34.29 -3.44
CA GLU A 588 32.34 35.75 -3.61
C GLU A 588 33.13 36.05 -4.91
N VAL A 589 32.88 37.21 -5.52
CA VAL A 589 33.46 37.66 -6.81
C VAL A 589 34.20 38.97 -6.64
#